data_AF-A0A5E4IXC4-F1
#
_entry.id   AF-A0A5E4IXC4-F1
#
_cell.length_a   1.000
_cell.length_b   1.000
_cell.length_c   1.000
_cell.angle_alpha   90.00
_cell.angle_beta   90.00
_cell.angle_gamma   90.00
#
_symmetry.space_group_name_H-M   'P 1'
#
loop_
_entity.id
_entity.type
_entity.pdbx_description
1 polymer ?
#
loop_
_entity_poly.entity_id
_entity_poly.type
_entity_poly.pdbx_seq_one_letter_code
_entity_poly.pdbx_strand_id
1 'polypeptide(L)'
;MHTTDASNRMKALRREALELSKKARIASKAAHVVPEARIEARRLQGEADSALAEALSLKDAARLADLHLWRMEKVKSSRKGSRKYEYWMASWREGSKVRNVHLGSCKKLDYQAALQKARKAKAEALGLALGDQRVEN
;
A
#
# COMPACT_ATOMS: atom_id res chain seq x y z
N MET A 1 -9.84 5.81 2.23
CA MET A 1 -8.43 5.39 2.31
C MET A 1 -8.19 5.07 3.78
N HIS A 2 -7.92 3.82 4.16
CA HIS A 2 -7.53 3.57 5.55
C HIS A 2 -6.14 4.16 5.79
N THR A 3 -5.93 4.76 6.96
CA THR A 3 -4.61 5.24 7.36
C THR A 3 -3.77 4.03 7.74
N THR A 4 -2.83 3.64 6.88
CA THR A 4 -1.86 2.58 7.16
C THR A 4 -0.50 3.20 7.51
N ASP A 5 0.32 2.49 8.28
CA ASP A 5 1.68 2.95 8.61
C ASP A 5 2.52 3.20 7.34
N ALA A 6 2.39 2.32 6.34
CA ALA A 6 3.01 2.50 5.04
C ALA A 6 2.53 3.79 4.33
N SER A 7 1.23 4.11 4.40
CA SER A 7 0.66 5.34 3.86
C SER A 7 1.18 6.58 4.59
N ASN A 8 1.31 6.52 5.92
CA ASN A 8 1.88 7.60 6.73
C ASN A 8 3.35 7.84 6.40
N ARG A 9 4.16 6.76 6.36
CA ARG A 9 5.57 6.82 5.99
C ARG A 9 5.77 7.36 4.57
N MET A 10 4.98 6.89 3.61
CA MET A 10 4.97 7.42 2.23
C MET A 10 4.69 8.93 2.21
N LYS A 11 3.68 9.41 2.96
CA LYS A 11 3.35 10.84 3.03
C LYS A 11 4.48 11.65 3.65
N ALA A 12 5.12 11.14 4.71
CA ALA A 12 6.25 11.78 5.37
C ALA A 12 7.44 11.94 4.40
N LEU A 13 7.84 10.85 3.73
CA LEU A 13 8.93 10.86 2.75
C LEU A 13 8.66 11.79 1.57
N ARG A 14 7.41 11.86 1.07
CA ARG A 14 7.04 12.84 0.03
C ARG A 14 7.18 14.28 0.49
N ARG A 15 6.81 14.56 1.74
CA ARG A 15 6.96 15.91 2.32
C ARG A 15 8.44 16.25 2.48
N GLU A 16 9.24 15.31 2.96
CA GLU A 16 10.69 15.47 3.08
C GLU A 16 11.35 15.73 1.73
N ALA A 17 11.06 14.90 0.72
CA ALA A 17 11.55 15.09 -0.65
C ALA A 17 11.21 16.48 -1.21
N LEU A 18 9.98 16.96 -0.96
CA LEU A 18 9.56 18.29 -1.38
C LEU A 18 10.36 19.41 -0.70
N GLU A 19 10.59 19.30 0.61
CA GLU A 19 11.37 20.30 1.35
C GLU A 19 12.85 20.29 0.94
N LEU A 20 13.44 19.11 0.73
CA LEU A 20 14.80 18.97 0.22
C LEU A 20 14.95 19.55 -1.19
N SER A 21 13.99 19.29 -2.08
CA SER A 21 13.98 19.87 -3.43
C SER A 21 13.84 21.41 -3.42
N LYS A 22 13.02 21.97 -2.52
CA LYS A 22 12.95 23.43 -2.32
C LYS A 22 14.29 24.00 -1.89
N LYS A 23 14.97 23.37 -0.92
CA LYS A 23 16.29 23.78 -0.46
C LYS A 23 17.34 23.65 -1.58
N ALA A 24 17.32 22.57 -2.34
CA ALA A 24 18.18 22.37 -3.50
C ALA A 24 18.00 23.50 -4.53
N ARG A 25 16.76 23.90 -4.81
CA ARG A 25 16.45 25.02 -5.71
C ARG A 25 16.99 26.35 -5.17
N ILE A 26 16.91 26.60 -3.87
CA ILE A 26 17.47 27.81 -3.25
C ILE A 26 19.00 27.81 -3.37
N ALA A 27 19.66 26.70 -3.02
CA ALA A 27 21.11 26.55 -3.14
C ALA A 27 21.58 26.69 -4.61
N SER A 28 20.82 26.13 -5.56
CA SER A 28 21.11 26.27 -6.99
C SER A 28 21.03 27.72 -7.46
N LYS A 29 20.10 28.52 -6.93
CA LYS A 29 20.05 29.97 -7.22
C LYS A 29 21.20 30.72 -6.58
N ALA A 30 21.58 30.37 -5.34
CA ALA A 30 22.71 30.98 -4.66
C ALA A 30 24.04 30.70 -5.39
N ALA A 31 24.11 29.62 -6.15
CA ALA A 31 25.27 29.21 -6.94
C ALA A 31 25.69 30.18 -8.07
N HIS A 32 24.89 31.21 -8.36
CA HIS A 32 25.31 32.32 -9.21
C HIS A 32 26.27 33.27 -8.48
N VAL A 33 26.22 33.33 -7.15
CA VAL A 33 27.02 34.21 -6.30
C VAL A 33 28.08 33.41 -5.52
N VAL A 34 27.73 32.19 -5.09
CA VAL A 34 28.59 31.28 -4.32
C VAL A 34 28.69 29.95 -5.03
N PRO A 35 29.67 29.73 -5.93
CA PRO A 35 29.78 28.52 -6.75
C PRO A 35 29.74 27.20 -5.97
N GLU A 36 30.23 27.19 -4.73
CA GLU A 36 30.24 26.04 -3.81
C GLU A 36 28.81 25.58 -3.46
N ALA A 37 27.83 26.49 -3.52
CA ALA A 37 26.42 26.15 -3.33
C ALA A 37 25.89 25.16 -4.38
N ARG A 38 26.60 24.97 -5.52
CA ARG A 38 26.26 23.92 -6.51
C ARG A 38 26.43 22.51 -5.93
N ILE A 39 27.43 22.30 -5.08
CA ILE A 39 27.69 21.00 -4.45
C ILE A 39 26.52 20.68 -3.50
N GLU A 40 26.16 21.65 -2.67
CA GLU A 40 25.05 21.51 -1.72
C GLU A 40 23.70 21.33 -2.43
N ALA A 41 23.45 22.06 -3.52
CA ALA A 41 22.26 21.89 -4.34
C ALA A 41 22.13 20.46 -4.89
N ARG A 42 23.24 19.88 -5.39
CA ARG A 42 23.25 18.51 -5.90
C ARG A 42 23.02 17.49 -4.79
N ARG A 43 23.65 17.67 -3.61
CA ARG A 43 23.45 16.80 -2.45
C ARG A 43 21.99 16.76 -2.03
N LEU A 44 21.39 17.94 -1.83
CA LEU A 44 19.99 18.08 -1.44
C LEU A 44 19.03 17.48 -2.48
N GLN A 45 19.33 17.64 -3.77
CA GLN A 45 18.52 17.04 -4.82
C GLN A 45 18.64 15.50 -4.81
N GLY A 46 19.83 14.94 -4.61
CA GLY A 46 20.02 13.50 -4.47
C GLY A 46 19.27 12.91 -3.28
N GLU A 47 19.25 13.61 -2.15
CA GLU A 47 18.45 13.22 -0.97
C GLU A 47 16.94 13.29 -1.25
N ALA A 48 16.49 14.32 -1.96
CA ALA A 48 15.10 14.44 -2.38
C ALA A 48 14.67 13.28 -3.29
N ASP A 49 15.51 12.93 -4.26
CA ASP A 49 15.24 11.85 -5.21
C ASP A 49 15.22 10.48 -4.50
N SER A 50 16.14 10.25 -3.56
CA SER A 50 16.17 9.04 -2.73
C SER A 50 14.91 8.90 -1.86
N ALA A 51 14.53 9.97 -1.16
CA ALA A 51 13.31 9.98 -0.33
C ALA A 51 12.05 9.76 -1.18
N LEU A 52 12.00 10.32 -2.40
CA LEU A 52 10.89 10.10 -3.33
C LEU A 52 10.86 8.64 -3.82
N ALA A 53 12.02 8.05 -4.13
CA ALA A 53 12.11 6.66 -4.55
C ALA A 53 11.61 5.70 -3.44
N GLU A 54 12.00 5.93 -2.18
CA GLU A 54 11.48 5.17 -1.04
C GLU A 54 9.96 5.37 -0.88
N ALA A 55 9.45 6.59 -1.03
CA ALA A 55 8.01 6.83 -0.97
C ALA A 55 7.25 6.08 -2.08
N LEU A 56 7.81 6.00 -3.28
CA LEU A 56 7.21 5.31 -4.41
C LEU A 56 7.23 3.79 -4.21
N SER A 57 8.30 3.22 -3.66
CA SER A 57 8.36 1.77 -3.36
C SER A 57 7.33 1.37 -2.30
N LEU A 58 7.06 2.25 -1.33
CA LEU A 58 6.03 2.04 -0.31
C LEU A 58 4.60 2.15 -0.86
N LYS A 59 4.40 2.69 -2.06
CA LYS A 59 3.06 2.87 -2.65
C LYS A 59 2.36 1.52 -2.84
N ASP A 60 3.06 0.52 -3.37
CA ASP A 60 2.46 -0.79 -3.62
C ASP A 60 2.23 -1.55 -2.31
N ALA A 61 3.16 -1.45 -1.36
CA ALA A 61 2.96 -1.99 -0.01
C ALA A 61 1.74 -1.36 0.69
N ALA A 62 1.57 -0.03 0.60
CA ALA A 62 0.43 0.68 1.16
C ALA A 62 -0.88 0.28 0.47
N ARG A 63 -0.87 0.08 -0.87
CA ARG A 63 -2.02 -0.42 -1.61
C ARG A 63 -2.39 -1.82 -1.16
N LEU A 64 -1.44 -2.73 -0.95
CA LEU A 64 -1.74 -4.09 -0.46
C LEU A 64 -2.26 -4.09 0.98
N ALA A 65 -1.76 -3.19 1.83
CA ALA A 65 -2.18 -3.08 3.22
C ALA A 65 -3.56 -2.40 3.41
N ASP A 66 -4.03 -1.59 2.45
CA ASP A 66 -5.35 -0.92 2.50
C ASP A 66 -6.51 -1.89 2.22
N LEU A 67 -6.65 -2.94 3.03
CA LEU A 67 -7.75 -3.89 3.00
C LEU A 67 -8.38 -4.01 4.38
N HIS A 68 -9.66 -4.33 4.41
CA HIS A 68 -10.41 -4.55 5.63
C HIS A 68 -10.67 -6.06 5.78
N LEU A 69 -10.11 -6.66 6.83
CA LEU A 69 -10.32 -8.07 7.16
C LEU A 69 -11.42 -8.16 8.24
N TRP A 70 -12.48 -8.90 7.96
CA TRP A 70 -13.65 -8.99 8.84
C TRP A 70 -14.20 -10.41 8.90
N ARG A 71 -15.00 -10.70 9.93
CA ARG A 71 -15.64 -12.00 10.13
C ARG A 71 -17.10 -11.92 9.68
N MET A 72 -17.50 -12.79 8.75
CA MET A 72 -18.88 -12.97 8.37
C MET A 72 -19.48 -14.13 9.17
N GLU A 73 -20.50 -13.81 9.95
CA GLU A 73 -21.34 -14.81 10.59
C GLU A 73 -22.44 -15.26 9.62
N LYS A 74 -22.60 -16.58 9.51
CA LYS A 74 -23.67 -17.21 8.74
C LYS A 74 -24.38 -18.22 9.61
N VAL A 75 -25.64 -17.95 9.90
CA VAL A 75 -26.52 -18.90 10.59
C VAL A 75 -27.25 -19.73 9.54
N LYS A 76 -27.13 -21.06 9.63
CA LYS A 76 -27.95 -21.97 8.83
C LYS A 76 -28.95 -22.66 9.74
N SER A 77 -30.23 -22.41 9.49
CA SER A 77 -31.35 -23.05 10.16
C SER A 77 -31.66 -24.39 9.50
N SER A 78 -31.87 -25.43 10.29
CA SER A 78 -32.32 -26.75 9.82
C SER A 78 -33.38 -27.32 10.75
N ARG A 79 -34.07 -28.38 10.33
CA ARG A 79 -35.06 -29.09 11.16
C ARG A 79 -34.49 -29.60 12.50
N LYS A 80 -33.17 -29.81 12.58
CA LYS A 80 -32.45 -30.26 13.78
C LYS A 80 -31.87 -29.13 14.64
N GLY A 81 -32.18 -27.87 14.32
CA GLY A 81 -31.66 -26.70 14.99
C GLY A 81 -30.81 -25.80 14.08
N SER A 82 -30.31 -24.70 14.64
CA SER A 82 -29.49 -23.71 13.94
C SER A 82 -28.00 -23.97 14.17
N ARG A 83 -27.19 -23.76 13.13
CA ARG A 83 -25.73 -23.84 13.21
C ARG A 83 -25.12 -22.53 12.76
N LYS A 84 -24.26 -21.96 13.61
CA LYS A 84 -23.48 -20.75 13.30
C LYS A 84 -22.16 -21.13 12.66
N TYR A 85 -21.81 -20.41 11.59
CA TYR A 85 -20.54 -20.52 10.89
C TYR A 85 -19.89 -19.15 10.82
N GLU A 86 -18.58 -19.12 11.02
CA GLU A 86 -17.78 -17.91 10.87
C GLU A 86 -16.79 -18.08 9.73
N TYR A 87 -16.72 -17.05 8.90
CA TYR A 87 -15.84 -16.99 7.74
C TYR A 87 -15.02 -15.71 7.75
N TRP A 88 -13.75 -15.83 7.37
CA TRP A 88 -12.93 -14.67 7.08
C TRP A 88 -13.31 -14.10 5.72
N MET A 89 -13.54 -12.80 5.71
CA MET A 89 -13.80 -11.99 4.53
C MET A 89 -12.77 -10.87 4.45
N ALA A 90 -12.30 -10.57 3.25
CA ALA A 90 -11.54 -9.35 3.01
C ALA A 90 -12.31 -8.45 2.06
N SER A 91 -12.24 -7.14 2.30
CA SER A 91 -12.81 -6.14 1.41
C SER A 91 -11.82 -5.02 1.14
N TRP A 92 -11.80 -4.53 -0.10
CA TRP A 92 -10.99 -3.38 -0.50
C TRP A 92 -11.65 -2.63 -1.65
N ARG A 93 -11.22 -1.38 -1.87
CA ARG A 93 -11.68 -0.59 -3.02
C ARG A 93 -10.84 -0.86 -4.26
N GLU A 94 -11.53 -0.98 -5.38
CA GLU A 94 -10.98 -1.09 -6.72
C GLU A 94 -11.67 -0.02 -7.58
N GLY A 95 -11.01 1.13 -7.71
CA GLY A 95 -11.63 2.34 -8.28
C GLY A 95 -12.88 2.77 -7.48
N SER A 96 -14.03 2.81 -8.15
CA SER A 96 -15.31 3.19 -7.55
C SER A 96 -16.03 2.05 -6.83
N LYS A 97 -15.61 0.78 -7.03
CA LYS A 97 -16.30 -0.41 -6.51
C LYS A 97 -15.58 -0.97 -5.28
N VAL A 98 -16.33 -1.70 -4.44
CA VAL A 98 -15.77 -2.48 -3.32
C VAL A 98 -15.76 -3.95 -3.74
N ARG A 99 -14.58 -4.58 -3.69
CA ARG A 99 -14.40 -6.01 -3.87
C ARG A 99 -14.48 -6.70 -2.53
N ASN A 100 -15.21 -7.81 -2.45
CA ASN A 100 -15.30 -8.67 -1.27
C ASN A 100 -14.82 -10.06 -1.64
N VAL A 101 -13.95 -10.66 -0.83
CA VAL A 101 -13.36 -11.98 -1.07
C VAL A 101 -13.52 -12.84 0.17
N HIS A 102 -14.04 -14.06 -0.03
CA HIS A 102 -14.11 -15.09 1.01
C HIS A 102 -12.77 -15.83 1.12
N LEU A 103 -12.19 -15.84 2.31
CA LEU A 103 -10.84 -16.37 2.56
C LEU A 103 -10.87 -17.79 3.16
N GLY A 104 -11.99 -18.18 3.76
CA GLY A 104 -12.16 -19.49 4.39
C GLY A 104 -12.84 -19.41 5.75
N SER A 105 -13.03 -20.57 6.38
CA SER A 105 -13.63 -20.65 7.72
C SER A 105 -12.66 -20.21 8.81
N CYS A 106 -13.14 -19.43 9.77
CA CYS A 106 -12.36 -19.01 10.95
C CYS A 106 -11.90 -20.20 11.82
N LYS A 107 -12.57 -21.35 11.74
CA LYS A 107 -12.16 -22.57 12.48
C LYS A 107 -10.86 -23.19 11.95
N LYS A 108 -10.52 -22.95 10.69
CA LYS A 108 -9.38 -23.58 10.00
C LYS A 108 -8.26 -22.58 9.68
N LEU A 109 -8.51 -21.29 9.90
CA LEU A 109 -7.65 -20.23 9.43
C LEU A 109 -7.58 -19.16 10.52
N ASP A 110 -6.38 -18.94 11.05
CA ASP A 110 -6.13 -17.85 11.99
C ASP A 110 -6.13 -16.48 11.29
N TYR A 111 -6.08 -15.42 12.11
CA TYR A 111 -6.11 -14.04 11.62
C TYR A 111 -4.91 -13.69 10.73
N GLN A 112 -3.69 -14.13 11.08
CA GLN A 112 -2.48 -13.78 10.33
C GLN A 112 -2.46 -14.48 8.98
N ALA A 113 -2.83 -15.76 8.94
CA ALA A 113 -2.97 -16.54 7.72
C ALA A 113 -4.09 -15.98 6.83
N ALA A 114 -5.21 -15.51 7.41
CA ALA A 114 -6.26 -14.81 6.67
C ALA A 114 -5.77 -13.48 6.09
N LEU A 115 -4.99 -12.70 6.86
CA LEU A 115 -4.41 -11.45 6.39
C LEU A 115 -3.43 -11.66 5.23
N GLN A 116 -2.57 -12.68 5.30
CA GLN A 116 -1.66 -13.02 4.21
C GLN A 116 -2.42 -13.45 2.95
N LYS A 117 -3.46 -14.28 3.09
CA LYS A 117 -4.34 -14.65 1.97
C LYS A 117 -5.05 -13.43 1.36
N ALA A 118 -5.51 -12.50 2.19
CA ALA A 118 -6.14 -11.27 1.73
C ALA A 118 -5.18 -10.41 0.92
N ARG A 119 -3.94 -10.23 1.40
CA ARG A 119 -2.90 -9.47 0.69
C ARG A 119 -2.56 -10.11 -0.65
N LYS A 120 -2.42 -11.44 -0.69
CA LYS A 120 -2.19 -12.18 -1.94
C LYS A 120 -3.35 -12.00 -2.93
N ALA A 121 -4.59 -12.20 -2.49
CA ALA A 121 -5.77 -12.02 -3.34
C ALA A 121 -5.90 -10.58 -3.86
N LYS A 122 -5.51 -9.59 -3.05
CA LYS A 122 -5.47 -8.19 -3.47
C LYS A 122 -4.34 -7.90 -4.47
N ALA A 123 -3.17 -8.50 -4.29
CA ALA A 123 -2.05 -8.36 -5.22
C ALA A 123 -2.39 -8.94 -6.60
N GLU A 124 -3.02 -10.11 -6.64
CA GLU A 124 -3.54 -10.73 -7.86
C GLU A 124 -4.60 -9.84 -8.53
N ALA A 125 -5.56 -9.32 -7.76
CA ALA A 125 -6.58 -8.42 -8.29
C ALA A 125 -6.00 -7.12 -8.88
N LEU A 126 -4.94 -6.58 -8.28
CA LEU A 126 -4.28 -5.35 -8.73
C LEU A 126 -3.21 -5.57 -9.81
N GLY A 127 -2.94 -6.82 -10.22
CA GLY A 127 -1.87 -7.15 -11.17
C GLY A 127 -0.46 -6.90 -10.63
N LEU A 128 -0.30 -6.90 -9.30
CA LEU A 128 0.99 -6.68 -8.61
C LEU A 128 1.70 -7.99 -8.26
N ALA A 129 1.02 -9.13 -8.39
CA ALA A 129 1.59 -10.46 -8.13
C ALA A 129 2.15 -11.05 -9.44
N LEU A 130 3.48 -11.04 -9.55
CA LEU A 130 4.31 -11.55 -10.66
C LEU A 130 4.19 -10.82 -12.00
N GLY A 131 5.37 -10.49 -12.55
CA GLY A 131 5.56 -10.03 -13.92
C GLY A 131 5.22 -11.14 -14.91
N ASP A 132 3.92 -11.32 -15.17
CA ASP A 132 3.45 -12.09 -16.29
C ASP A 132 3.35 -11.16 -17.50
N GLN A 133 4.26 -11.37 -18.43
CA GLN A 133 4.20 -10.81 -19.78
C GLN A 133 2.87 -11.25 -20.39
N ARG A 134 1.85 -10.39 -20.33
CA ARG A 134 0.79 -10.43 -21.33
C ARG A 134 1.40 -9.91 -22.64
N VAL A 135 2.04 -10.82 -23.36
CA VAL A 135 2.17 -10.73 -24.81
C VAL A 135 0.74 -10.82 -25.34
N GLU A 136 0.17 -9.69 -25.73
CA GLU A 136 -1.02 -9.68 -26.57
C GLU A 136 -0.60 -10.12 -27.98
N ASN A 137 -1.22 -11.20 -28.47
CA ASN A 137 -1.24 -11.56 -29.89
C ASN A 137 -2.15 -10.61 -30.67
#